data_AF-U1PZI5-F1
#
_entry.id   AF-U1PZI5-F1
#
_cell.length_a   1.000
_cell.length_b   1.000
_cell.length_c   1.000
_cell.angle_alpha   90.00
_cell.angle_beta   90.00
_cell.angle_gamma   90.00
#
_symmetry.space_group_name_H-M   'P 1'
#
loop_
_entity.id
_entity.type
_entity.pdbx_description
1 polymer ?
#
loop_
_entity_poly.entity_id
_entity_poly.type
_entity_poly.pdbx_seq_one_letter_code
_entity_poly.pdbx_strand_id
1 'polypeptide(L)'
;MEVWYGAEQVPASLSAPGGVGAVVTMGIFDGVHRGHQAVLGRVVELAGELARGGKRPLAVAVTFDPHPRSVHRPEVDLPLITSLTDRLASLNDLGLDAVLVITYTLDFAAQSPQDFVRTWLEGLLGARAVVVGDDVRFGCRNSGDAATLEEIGRADGFAVEIVSKIRSEEGRRWSSTWIRQCLKDGNMGQARQVLGRPHRLRGVVVRGLRRGRELGFPTANLEAATAGVVPPDGVYAGWLVRGGGADGGGQ
;
A
#
# COMPACT_ATOMS: atom_id res chain seq x y z
N MET A 1 13.36 3.38 3.45
CA MET A 1 12.76 2.43 2.50
C MET A 1 13.06 2.87 1.08
N GLU A 2 13.55 1.97 0.24
CA GLU A 2 13.69 2.20 -1.21
C GLU A 2 12.33 2.09 -1.92
N VAL A 3 12.18 2.75 -3.07
CA VAL A 3 10.99 2.61 -3.92
C VAL A 3 11.45 2.32 -5.33
N TRP A 4 11.05 1.17 -5.86
CA TRP A 4 11.34 0.75 -7.22
C TRP A 4 10.08 0.90 -8.07
N TYR A 5 10.10 1.78 -9.04
CA TYR A 5 9.05 1.92 -10.04
C TYR A 5 9.42 1.06 -11.24
N GLY A 6 8.81 -0.12 -11.34
CA GLY A 6 9.15 -1.11 -12.38
C GLY A 6 10.29 -2.07 -12.00
N ALA A 7 10.41 -3.14 -12.79
CA ALA A 7 11.36 -4.23 -12.57
C ALA A 7 12.82 -3.81 -12.77
N GLU A 8 13.05 -2.85 -13.66
CA GLU A 8 14.36 -2.33 -14.03
C GLU A 8 15.08 -1.61 -12.89
N GLN A 9 14.34 -1.16 -11.87
CA GLN A 9 14.90 -0.50 -10.69
C GLN A 9 15.25 -1.47 -9.56
N VAL A 10 14.83 -2.74 -9.66
CA VAL A 10 15.15 -3.76 -8.67
C VAL A 10 16.62 -4.19 -8.84
N PRO A 11 17.44 -4.17 -7.77
CA PRO A 11 18.83 -4.59 -7.87
C PRO A 11 18.95 -6.06 -8.30
N ALA A 12 19.63 -6.33 -9.40
CA ALA A 12 19.84 -7.70 -9.91
C ALA A 12 20.59 -8.61 -8.91
N SER A 13 21.36 -8.03 -7.98
CA SER A 13 22.03 -8.77 -6.91
C SER A 13 21.07 -9.37 -5.87
N LEU A 14 19.81 -8.93 -5.84
CA LEU A 14 18.81 -9.40 -4.89
C LEU A 14 18.45 -10.88 -5.13
N SER A 15 18.18 -11.24 -6.39
CA SER A 15 17.80 -12.60 -6.80
C SER A 15 18.95 -13.43 -7.37
N ALA A 16 20.13 -12.84 -7.57
CA ALA A 16 21.32 -13.56 -8.02
C ALA A 16 21.72 -14.71 -7.06
N PRO A 17 22.48 -15.73 -7.53
CA PRO A 17 23.01 -16.77 -6.66
C PRO A 17 23.82 -16.19 -5.48
N GLY A 18 23.44 -16.56 -4.25
CA GLY A 18 24.02 -15.99 -3.03
C GLY A 18 23.46 -14.62 -2.60
N GLY A 19 22.52 -14.07 -3.37
CA GLY A 19 21.72 -12.89 -3.03
C GLY A 19 20.87 -13.13 -1.78
N VAL A 20 20.64 -12.05 -1.03
CA VAL A 20 19.87 -12.11 0.22
C VAL A 20 18.40 -12.47 -0.01
N GLY A 21 17.86 -12.20 -1.21
CA GLY A 21 16.46 -12.39 -1.54
C GLY A 21 15.54 -11.49 -0.71
N ALA A 22 14.24 -11.81 -0.74
CA ALA A 22 13.22 -11.03 -0.05
C ALA A 22 12.18 -11.90 0.66
N VAL A 23 11.61 -11.37 1.75
CA VAL A 23 10.28 -11.75 2.23
C VAL A 23 9.30 -10.78 1.59
N VAL A 24 8.33 -11.30 0.85
CA VAL A 24 7.49 -10.49 -0.03
C VAL A 24 6.02 -10.55 0.40
N THR A 25 5.31 -9.43 0.35
CA THR A 25 3.84 -9.42 0.29
C THR A 25 3.39 -8.71 -0.98
N MET A 26 2.18 -9.00 -1.44
CA MET A 26 1.58 -8.30 -2.59
C MET A 26 0.19 -7.77 -2.23
N GLY A 27 -0.15 -6.58 -2.74
CA GLY A 27 -1.48 -6.01 -2.53
C GLY A 27 -1.59 -4.56 -2.99
N ILE A 28 -2.84 -4.10 -3.12
CA ILE A 28 -3.10 -2.69 -3.43
C ILE A 28 -2.66 -1.80 -2.26
N PHE A 29 -2.87 -2.27 -1.04
CA PHE A 29 -2.59 -1.54 0.20
C PHE A 29 -3.24 -0.16 0.29
N ASP A 30 -4.34 0.10 -0.43
CA ASP A 30 -5.02 1.39 -0.39
C ASP A 30 -5.57 1.68 1.01
N GLY A 31 -5.10 2.76 1.62
CA GLY A 31 -5.35 3.14 3.01
C GLY A 31 -4.41 2.52 4.04
N VAL A 32 -3.64 1.46 3.71
CA VAL A 32 -2.76 0.73 4.65
C VAL A 32 -3.44 0.55 6.02
N HIS A 33 -4.61 -0.09 6.01
CA HIS A 33 -5.44 -0.26 7.20
C HIS A 33 -4.89 -1.33 8.14
N ARG A 34 -5.47 -1.50 9.33
CA ARG A 34 -4.98 -2.47 10.34
C ARG A 34 -4.78 -3.89 9.81
N GLY A 35 -5.70 -4.37 8.97
CA GLY A 35 -5.52 -5.64 8.25
C GLY A 35 -4.26 -5.70 7.38
N HIS A 36 -3.97 -4.66 6.57
CA HIS A 36 -2.73 -4.57 5.81
C HIS A 36 -1.50 -4.48 6.72
N GLN A 37 -1.58 -3.66 7.78
CA GLN A 37 -0.48 -3.43 8.72
C GLN A 37 0.02 -4.73 9.35
N ALA A 38 -0.86 -5.70 9.61
CA ALA A 38 -0.42 -6.96 10.17
C ALA A 38 0.27 -7.89 9.16
N VAL A 39 -0.22 -7.94 7.91
CA VAL A 39 0.49 -8.68 6.85
C VAL A 39 1.87 -8.07 6.64
N LEU A 40 1.94 -6.74 6.57
CA LEU A 40 3.18 -5.99 6.38
C LEU A 40 4.12 -6.11 7.58
N GLY A 41 3.60 -6.03 8.80
CA GLY A 41 4.36 -6.25 10.03
C GLY A 41 4.95 -7.66 10.05
N ARG A 42 4.17 -8.67 9.66
CA ARG A 42 4.65 -10.05 9.59
C ARG A 42 5.75 -10.25 8.55
N VAL A 43 5.70 -9.55 7.42
CA VAL A 43 6.81 -9.53 6.44
C VAL A 43 8.10 -9.04 7.07
N VAL A 44 8.05 -7.94 7.83
CA VAL A 44 9.21 -7.35 8.51
C VAL A 44 9.75 -8.28 9.59
N GLU A 45 8.87 -8.86 10.41
CA GLU A 45 9.23 -9.85 11.44
C GLU A 45 9.91 -11.08 10.82
N LEU A 46 9.29 -11.69 9.81
CA LEU A 46 9.80 -12.90 9.15
C LEU A 46 11.13 -12.63 8.43
N ALA A 47 11.32 -11.44 7.85
CA ALA A 47 12.61 -11.05 7.28
C ALA A 47 13.72 -11.03 8.35
N GLY A 48 13.39 -10.60 9.58
CA GLY A 48 14.29 -10.67 10.73
C GLY A 48 14.57 -12.10 11.20
N GLU A 49 13.54 -12.95 11.29
CA GLU A 49 13.65 -14.37 11.68
C GLU A 49 14.52 -15.18 10.72
N LEU A 50 14.50 -14.85 9.43
CA LEU A 50 15.30 -15.52 8.39
C LEU A 50 16.75 -15.03 8.31
N ALA A 51 17.18 -14.13 9.19
CA ALA A 51 18.56 -13.66 9.22
C ALA A 51 19.55 -14.79 9.53
N ARG A 52 20.59 -14.94 8.71
CA ARG A 52 21.66 -15.93 8.89
C ARG A 52 23.02 -15.31 8.58
N GLY A 53 24.00 -15.54 9.45
CA GLY A 53 25.38 -15.08 9.24
C GLY A 53 25.51 -13.55 9.06
N GLY A 54 24.67 -12.77 9.75
CA GLY A 54 24.66 -11.31 9.66
C GLY A 54 23.98 -10.74 8.40
N LYS A 55 23.41 -11.59 7.54
CA LYS A 55 22.62 -11.17 6.37
C LYS A 55 21.16 -11.55 6.60
N ARG A 56 20.23 -10.67 6.20
CA ARG A 56 18.80 -10.96 6.21
C ARG A 56 18.17 -10.65 4.84
N PRO A 57 17.13 -11.39 4.41
CA PRO A 57 16.33 -11.01 3.26
C PRO A 57 15.71 -9.62 3.47
N LEU A 58 15.41 -8.93 2.37
CA LEU A 58 14.68 -7.66 2.41
C LEU A 58 13.20 -7.88 2.70
N ALA A 59 12.60 -7.03 3.51
CA ALA A 59 11.15 -6.93 3.70
C ALA A 59 10.57 -6.06 2.57
N VAL A 60 9.88 -6.68 1.62
CA VAL A 60 9.43 -6.02 0.38
C VAL A 60 7.92 -6.12 0.22
N ALA A 61 7.26 -5.00 -0.09
CA ALA A 61 5.88 -5.01 -0.55
C ALA A 61 5.80 -4.73 -2.05
N VAL A 62 5.00 -5.52 -2.76
CA VAL A 62 4.62 -5.29 -4.15
C VAL A 62 3.25 -4.61 -4.17
N THR A 63 3.17 -3.46 -4.83
CA THR A 63 1.93 -2.71 -5.02
C THR A 63 1.77 -2.25 -6.46
N PHE A 64 0.64 -1.62 -6.75
CA PHE A 64 0.20 -1.32 -8.10
C PHE A 64 -0.27 0.11 -8.22
N ASP A 65 0.18 0.77 -9.29
CA ASP A 65 -0.27 2.09 -9.70
C ASP A 65 -0.33 2.15 -11.24
N PRO A 66 -1.42 2.59 -11.88
CA PRO A 66 -2.71 2.96 -11.28
C PRO A 66 -3.42 1.78 -10.60
N HIS A 67 -4.48 2.07 -9.84
CA HIS A 67 -5.26 1.03 -9.15
C HIS A 67 -5.92 0.07 -10.17
N PRO A 68 -5.86 -1.27 -9.99
CA PRO A 68 -6.37 -2.24 -10.97
C PRO A 68 -7.81 -2.02 -11.40
N ARG A 69 -8.71 -1.73 -10.45
CA ARG A 69 -10.10 -1.41 -10.75
C ARG A 69 -10.27 -0.18 -11.65
N SER A 70 -9.41 0.83 -11.55
CA SER A 70 -9.47 2.01 -12.44
C SER A 70 -9.01 1.66 -13.86
N VAL A 71 -8.14 0.66 -14.02
CA VAL A 71 -7.70 0.16 -15.34
C VAL A 71 -8.76 -0.73 -15.97
N HIS A 72 -9.36 -1.63 -15.18
CA HIS A 72 -10.41 -2.54 -15.66
C HIS A 72 -11.77 -1.86 -15.85
N ARG A 73 -12.02 -0.75 -15.15
CA ARG A 73 -13.28 0.02 -15.19
C ARG A 73 -12.99 1.53 -15.16
N PRO A 74 -12.40 2.08 -16.24
CA PRO A 74 -12.05 3.51 -16.31
C PRO A 74 -13.26 4.43 -16.23
N GLU A 75 -14.47 3.94 -16.53
CA GLU A 75 -15.73 4.66 -16.42
C GLU A 75 -16.23 4.82 -14.97
N VAL A 76 -15.71 4.02 -14.04
CA VAL A 76 -16.09 4.08 -12.63
C VAL A 76 -15.11 4.95 -11.87
N ASP A 77 -15.58 6.12 -11.41
CA ASP A 77 -14.79 6.93 -10.48
C ASP A 77 -14.54 6.15 -9.18
N LEU A 78 -13.26 5.80 -8.97
CA LEU A 78 -12.83 5.07 -7.78
C LEU A 78 -12.08 6.02 -6.84
N PRO A 79 -12.72 6.51 -5.78
CA PRO A 79 -12.04 7.30 -4.77
C PRO A 79 -10.94 6.46 -4.08
N LEU A 80 -9.68 6.86 -4.26
CA LEU A 80 -8.51 6.27 -3.60
C LEU A 80 -8.41 6.79 -2.17
N ILE A 81 -8.41 5.89 -1.17
CA ILE A 81 -8.35 6.29 0.24
C ILE A 81 -7.09 7.12 0.51
N THR A 82 -5.98 6.75 -0.13
CA THR A 82 -4.70 7.46 -0.02
C THR A 82 -4.05 7.61 -1.39
N SER A 83 -3.37 8.74 -1.60
CA SER A 83 -2.45 8.89 -2.74
C SER A 83 -1.32 7.86 -2.67
N LEU A 84 -0.67 7.58 -3.80
CA LEU A 84 0.49 6.70 -3.82
C LEU A 84 1.58 7.18 -2.86
N THR A 85 1.88 8.49 -2.84
CA THR A 85 2.86 9.08 -1.91
C THR A 85 2.51 8.81 -0.44
N ASP A 86 1.25 8.93 -0.06
CA ASP A 86 0.81 8.69 1.32
C ASP A 86 0.80 7.21 1.68
N ARG A 87 0.50 6.35 0.70
CA ARG A 87 0.60 4.90 0.83
C ARG A 87 2.05 4.49 1.07
N LEU A 88 2.98 4.96 0.23
CA LEU A 88 4.41 4.70 0.36
C LEU A 88 4.97 5.20 1.71
N ALA A 89 4.56 6.39 2.17
CA ALA A 89 4.92 6.87 3.50
C ALA A 89 4.41 5.93 4.61
N SER A 90 3.15 5.47 4.51
CA SER A 90 2.57 4.54 5.48
C SER A 90 3.25 3.16 5.45
N LEU A 91 3.74 2.73 4.28
CA LEU A 91 4.52 1.50 4.12
C LEU A 91 5.92 1.64 4.74
N ASN A 92 6.57 2.80 4.57
CA ASN A 92 7.85 3.10 5.21
C ASN A 92 7.75 3.12 6.74
N ASP A 93 6.67 3.69 7.29
CA ASP A 93 6.45 3.75 8.75
C ASP A 93 6.32 2.36 9.40
N LEU A 94 6.03 1.32 8.61
CA LEU A 94 5.95 -0.07 9.07
C LEU A 94 7.30 -0.80 9.06
N GLY A 95 8.38 -0.16 8.58
CA GLY A 95 9.72 -0.73 8.60
C GLY A 95 10.06 -1.63 7.40
N LEU A 96 9.36 -1.49 6.28
CA LEU A 96 9.75 -2.13 5.03
C LEU A 96 11.10 -1.61 4.53
N ASP A 97 11.89 -2.51 3.93
CA ASP A 97 13.15 -2.14 3.30
C ASP A 97 12.91 -1.51 1.93
N ALA A 98 11.97 -2.07 1.15
CA ALA A 98 11.64 -1.59 -0.17
C ALA A 98 10.17 -1.81 -0.55
N VAL A 99 9.69 -1.02 -1.52
CA VAL A 99 8.41 -1.21 -2.20
C VAL A 99 8.63 -1.28 -3.69
N LEU A 100 8.16 -2.34 -4.33
CA LEU A 100 8.05 -2.44 -5.78
C LEU A 100 6.67 -1.92 -6.22
N VAL A 101 6.64 -0.82 -6.93
CA VAL A 101 5.45 -0.27 -7.58
C VAL A 101 5.44 -0.77 -9.03
N ILE A 102 4.50 -1.67 -9.33
CA ILE A 102 4.29 -2.17 -10.68
C ILE A 102 3.27 -1.29 -11.39
N THR A 103 3.62 -0.84 -12.59
CA THR A 103 2.68 -0.17 -13.49
C THR A 103 1.59 -1.15 -13.90
N TYR A 104 0.36 -0.95 -13.40
CA TYR A 104 -0.72 -1.89 -13.69
C TYR A 104 -1.35 -1.59 -15.05
N THR A 105 -1.30 -2.57 -15.95
CA THR A 105 -1.90 -2.52 -17.29
C THR A 105 -2.78 -3.75 -17.54
N LEU A 106 -3.60 -3.72 -18.58
CA LEU A 106 -4.37 -4.91 -18.99
C LEU A 106 -3.45 -6.06 -19.44
N ASP A 107 -2.32 -5.73 -20.08
CA ASP A 107 -1.30 -6.73 -20.46
C ASP A 107 -0.67 -7.36 -19.23
N PHE A 108 -0.30 -6.56 -18.23
CA PHE A 108 0.18 -7.07 -16.94
C PHE A 108 -0.88 -7.99 -16.28
N ALA A 109 -2.14 -7.59 -16.32
CA ALA A 109 -3.26 -8.35 -15.76
C ALA A 109 -3.53 -9.68 -16.48
N ALA A 110 -2.99 -9.89 -17.68
CA ALA A 110 -3.19 -11.12 -18.45
C ALA A 110 -2.29 -12.29 -18.00
N GLN A 111 -1.27 -12.03 -17.17
CA GLN A 111 -0.35 -13.06 -16.66
C GLN A 111 -1.09 -14.14 -15.85
N SER A 112 -0.71 -15.40 -16.02
CA SER A 112 -1.21 -16.47 -15.15
C SER A 112 -0.70 -16.28 -13.71
N PRO A 113 -1.34 -16.91 -12.70
CA PRO A 113 -0.81 -16.94 -11.33
C PRO A 113 0.65 -17.41 -11.28
N GLN A 114 1.00 -18.44 -12.06
CA GLN A 114 2.34 -19.01 -12.12
C GLN A 114 3.34 -18.01 -12.73
N ASP A 115 3.00 -17.39 -13.86
CA ASP A 115 3.88 -16.42 -14.52
C ASP A 115 4.13 -15.22 -13.61
N PHE A 116 3.09 -14.72 -12.95
CA PHE A 116 3.22 -13.62 -12.01
C PHE A 116 4.18 -13.97 -10.86
N VAL A 117 3.97 -15.12 -10.20
CA VAL A 117 4.81 -15.53 -9.05
C VAL A 117 6.26 -15.75 -9.47
N ARG A 118 6.48 -16.54 -10.52
CA ARG A 118 7.83 -16.92 -10.96
C ARG A 118 8.61 -15.74 -11.54
N THR A 119 7.94 -14.84 -12.25
CA THR A 119 8.60 -13.66 -12.84
C THR A 119 8.91 -12.61 -11.77
N TRP A 120 7.90 -12.23 -10.98
CA TRP A 120 8.00 -11.04 -10.14
C TRP A 120 8.44 -11.32 -8.71
N LEU A 121 8.05 -12.45 -8.13
CA LEU A 121 8.40 -12.75 -6.74
C LEU A 121 9.68 -13.58 -6.68
N GLU A 122 9.76 -14.64 -7.48
CA GLU A 122 10.93 -15.52 -7.47
C GLU A 122 12.08 -14.94 -8.31
N GLY A 123 11.89 -14.75 -9.62
CA GLY A 123 12.96 -14.36 -10.53
C GLY A 123 13.49 -12.95 -10.28
N LEU A 124 12.59 -11.99 -10.03
CA LEU A 124 12.97 -10.59 -9.81
C LEU A 124 13.37 -10.31 -8.36
N LEU A 125 12.57 -10.74 -7.38
CA LEU A 125 12.80 -10.41 -5.96
C LEU A 125 13.54 -11.49 -5.17
N GLY A 126 13.76 -12.68 -5.73
CA GLY A 126 14.41 -13.78 -5.02
C GLY A 126 13.63 -14.19 -3.78
N ALA A 127 12.29 -14.31 -3.88
CA ALA A 127 11.42 -14.59 -2.75
C ALA A 127 11.87 -15.82 -1.97
N ARG A 128 12.20 -15.62 -0.69
CA ARG A 128 12.48 -16.67 0.30
C ARG A 128 11.21 -17.11 1.01
N ALA A 129 10.31 -16.15 1.22
CA ALA A 129 8.99 -16.37 1.74
C ALA A 129 8.01 -15.35 1.15
N VAL A 130 6.75 -15.73 1.02
CA VAL A 130 5.65 -14.83 0.62
C VAL A 130 4.60 -14.82 1.73
N VAL A 131 4.27 -13.64 2.23
CA VAL A 131 3.27 -13.44 3.28
C VAL A 131 2.04 -12.79 2.66
N VAL A 132 0.86 -13.36 2.88
CA VAL A 132 -0.40 -12.89 2.30
C VAL A 132 -1.56 -13.02 3.30
N GLY A 133 -2.63 -12.27 3.07
CA GLY A 133 -3.90 -12.50 3.76
C GLY A 133 -4.66 -13.70 3.18
N ASP A 134 -5.55 -14.28 3.96
CA ASP A 134 -6.39 -15.43 3.55
C ASP A 134 -7.28 -15.18 2.32
N ASP A 135 -7.53 -13.92 1.97
CA ASP A 135 -8.38 -13.52 0.86
C ASP A 135 -7.59 -13.01 -0.36
N VAL A 136 -6.29 -13.27 -0.40
CA VAL A 136 -5.44 -12.90 -1.52
C VAL A 136 -6.01 -13.47 -2.82
N ARG A 137 -6.07 -12.63 -3.84
CA ARG A 137 -6.36 -13.02 -5.22
C ARG A 137 -5.35 -12.35 -6.15
N PHE A 138 -4.87 -13.11 -7.12
CA PHE A 138 -3.86 -12.64 -8.08
C PHE A 138 -3.94 -13.41 -9.40
N GLY A 139 -3.13 -12.98 -10.36
CA GLY A 139 -3.12 -13.52 -11.72
C GLY A 139 -4.38 -13.15 -12.52
N CYS A 140 -4.39 -13.61 -13.77
CA CYS A 140 -5.42 -13.33 -14.75
C CYS A 140 -6.81 -13.68 -14.21
N ARG A 141 -7.72 -12.70 -14.27
CA ARG A 141 -9.10 -12.81 -13.76
C ARG A 141 -9.17 -13.21 -12.28
N ASN A 142 -8.16 -12.84 -11.49
CA ASN A 142 -8.07 -13.23 -10.08
C ASN A 142 -8.13 -14.76 -9.90
N SER A 143 -7.56 -15.55 -10.82
CA SER A 143 -7.68 -17.01 -10.80
C SER A 143 -6.84 -17.67 -9.71
N GLY A 144 -5.76 -17.03 -9.26
CA GLY A 144 -4.91 -17.50 -8.16
C GLY A 144 -5.41 -17.06 -6.80
N ASP A 145 -5.10 -17.86 -5.79
CA ASP A 145 -5.40 -17.64 -4.36
C ASP A 145 -4.30 -18.22 -3.46
N ALA A 146 -4.54 -18.21 -2.14
CA ALA A 146 -3.59 -18.71 -1.16
C ALA A 146 -3.17 -20.16 -1.42
N ALA A 147 -4.11 -21.05 -1.77
CA ALA A 147 -3.80 -22.45 -2.10
C ALA A 147 -2.94 -22.55 -3.36
N THR A 148 -3.26 -21.78 -4.40
CA THR A 148 -2.44 -21.68 -5.61
C THR A 148 -1.01 -21.23 -5.28
N LEU A 149 -0.86 -20.24 -4.40
CA LEU A 149 0.43 -19.71 -3.98
C LEU A 149 1.23 -20.74 -3.17
N GLU A 150 0.60 -21.47 -2.26
CA GLU A 150 1.21 -22.57 -1.50
C GLU A 150 1.68 -23.72 -2.42
N GLU A 151 0.90 -24.07 -3.44
CA GLU A 151 1.27 -25.06 -4.44
C GLU A 151 2.52 -24.64 -5.21
N ILE A 152 2.55 -23.39 -5.69
CA ILE A 152 3.72 -22.83 -6.38
C ILE A 152 4.92 -22.78 -5.43
N GLY A 153 4.76 -22.29 -4.21
CA GLY A 153 5.82 -22.22 -3.21
C GLY A 153 6.42 -23.58 -2.87
N ARG A 154 5.59 -24.62 -2.76
CA ARG A 154 6.06 -26.00 -2.53
C ARG A 154 6.84 -26.55 -3.72
N ALA A 155 6.39 -26.26 -4.95
CA ALA A 155 7.05 -26.71 -6.17
C ALA A 155 8.39 -26.00 -6.42
N ASP A 156 8.44 -24.69 -6.14
CA ASP A 156 9.55 -23.81 -6.51
C ASP A 156 10.51 -23.54 -5.32
N GLY A 157 10.16 -23.97 -4.10
CA GLY A 157 11.07 -24.02 -2.95
C GLY A 157 11.10 -22.77 -2.07
N PHE A 158 10.01 -21.99 -2.00
CA PHE A 158 9.87 -20.84 -1.09
C PHE A 158 8.69 -21.02 -0.13
N ALA A 159 8.78 -20.43 1.06
CA ALA A 159 7.74 -20.55 2.07
C ALA A 159 6.55 -19.63 1.77
N VAL A 160 5.33 -20.05 2.13
CA VAL A 160 4.14 -19.19 2.08
C VAL A 160 3.56 -19.12 3.48
N GLU A 161 3.29 -17.90 3.96
CA GLU A 161 2.66 -17.67 5.25
C GLU A 161 1.33 -16.93 5.06
N ILE A 162 0.25 -17.54 5.55
CA ILE A 162 -1.10 -16.98 5.47
C ILE A 162 -1.45 -16.32 6.80
N VAL A 163 -1.56 -14.99 6.80
CA VAL A 163 -2.03 -14.23 7.95
C VAL A 163 -3.55 -14.27 7.97
N SER A 164 -4.09 -14.85 9.03
CA SER A 164 -5.54 -14.95 9.23
C SER A 164 -6.21 -13.57 9.37
N LYS A 165 -7.50 -13.48 9.00
CA LYS A 165 -8.27 -12.23 9.04
C LYS A 165 -8.22 -11.57 10.40
N ILE A 166 -7.60 -10.40 10.45
CA ILE A 166 -7.76 -9.48 11.57
C ILE A 166 -9.09 -8.78 11.44
N ARG A 167 -9.89 -8.89 12.49
CA ARG A 167 -11.23 -8.32 12.60
C ARG A 167 -11.21 -7.20 13.66
N SER A 168 -12.23 -6.36 13.63
CA SER A 168 -12.54 -5.45 14.73
C SER A 168 -12.96 -6.25 15.96
N GLU A 169 -13.02 -5.58 17.11
CA GLU A 169 -13.59 -6.14 18.35
C GLU A 169 -15.03 -6.66 18.13
N GLU A 170 -15.77 -6.05 17.21
CA GLU A 170 -17.12 -6.44 16.79
C GLU A 170 -17.14 -7.55 15.71
N GLY A 171 -16.00 -8.15 15.38
CA GLY A 171 -15.89 -9.24 14.41
C GLY A 171 -15.95 -8.81 12.93
N ARG A 172 -16.06 -7.51 12.63
CA ARG A 172 -16.08 -7.01 11.26
C ARG A 172 -14.69 -6.97 10.66
N ARG A 173 -14.55 -7.40 9.41
CA ARG A 173 -13.27 -7.41 8.69
C ARG A 173 -12.78 -6.00 8.38
N TRP A 174 -11.52 -5.68 8.70
CA TRP A 174 -10.85 -4.47 8.21
C TRP A 174 -10.65 -4.53 6.69
N SER A 175 -11.16 -3.54 5.96
CA SER A 175 -11.07 -3.50 4.49
C SER A 175 -11.11 -2.08 3.94
N SER A 176 -10.50 -1.86 2.77
CA SER A 176 -10.59 -0.59 2.04
C SER A 176 -12.04 -0.25 1.66
N THR A 177 -12.90 -1.24 1.41
CA THR A 177 -14.34 -1.01 1.17
C THR A 177 -15.01 -0.37 2.38
N TRP A 178 -14.73 -0.88 3.59
CA TRP A 178 -15.28 -0.29 4.80
C TRP A 178 -14.76 1.12 5.03
N ILE A 179 -13.47 1.38 4.82
CA ILE A 179 -12.94 2.75 4.94
C ILE A 179 -13.65 3.69 3.98
N ARG A 180 -13.80 3.32 2.70
CA ARG A 180 -14.52 4.15 1.73
C ARG A 180 -15.96 4.44 2.17
N GLN A 181 -16.65 3.46 2.75
CA GLN A 181 -17.98 3.68 3.30
C GLN A 181 -17.96 4.67 4.47
N CYS A 182 -17.05 4.50 5.43
CA CYS A 182 -16.92 5.44 6.55
C CYS A 182 -16.60 6.86 6.07
N LEU A 183 -15.70 7.00 5.09
CA LEU A 183 -15.36 8.31 4.51
C LEU A 183 -16.57 8.91 3.79
N LYS A 184 -17.31 8.12 3.00
CA LYS A 184 -18.54 8.55 2.31
C LYS A 184 -19.64 8.98 3.28
N ASP A 185 -19.71 8.36 4.46
CA ASP A 185 -20.71 8.68 5.48
C ASP A 185 -20.23 9.79 6.44
N GLY A 186 -19.02 10.35 6.24
CA GLY A 186 -18.42 11.33 7.15
C GLY A 186 -18.04 10.78 8.53
N ASN A 187 -18.07 9.45 8.71
CA ASN A 187 -17.76 8.79 9.97
C ASN A 187 -16.24 8.65 10.18
N MET A 188 -15.61 9.77 10.50
CA MET A 188 -14.16 9.87 10.68
C MET A 188 -13.64 9.06 11.88
N GLY A 189 -14.47 8.87 12.91
CA GLY A 189 -14.16 8.04 14.08
C GLY A 189 -13.95 6.58 13.70
N GLN A 190 -14.90 6.00 12.97
CA GLN A 190 -14.76 4.63 12.45
C GLN A 190 -13.65 4.52 11.42
N ALA A 191 -13.52 5.49 10.49
CA ALA A 191 -12.41 5.49 9.54
C ALA A 191 -11.05 5.43 10.25
N ARG A 192 -10.88 6.21 11.33
CA ARG A 192 -9.68 6.17 12.18
C ARG A 192 -9.46 4.81 12.82
N GLN A 193 -10.51 4.16 13.31
CA GLN A 193 -10.42 2.84 13.93
C GLN A 193 -9.92 1.79 12.92
N VAL A 194 -10.45 1.81 11.70
CA VAL A 194 -10.06 0.88 10.63
C VAL A 194 -8.63 1.15 10.14
N LEU A 195 -8.29 2.43 9.93
CA LEU A 195 -6.96 2.86 9.48
C LEU A 195 -5.88 2.69 10.55
N GLY A 196 -6.26 2.67 11.83
CA GLY A 196 -5.33 2.77 12.96
C GLY A 196 -4.73 4.16 13.16
N ARG A 197 -5.10 5.14 12.32
CA ARG A 197 -4.64 6.53 12.34
C ARG A 197 -5.73 7.46 11.79
N PRO A 198 -5.71 8.76 12.10
CA PRO A 198 -6.61 9.71 11.45
C PRO A 198 -6.47 9.67 9.92
N HIS A 199 -7.59 9.79 9.21
CA HIS A 199 -7.57 10.00 7.76
C HIS A 199 -6.83 11.30 7.45
N ARG A 200 -6.05 11.30 6.37
CA ARG A 200 -5.19 12.42 5.99
C ARG A 200 -5.55 12.88 4.59
N LEU A 201 -5.70 14.19 4.45
CA LEU A 201 -5.72 14.88 3.18
C LEU A 201 -4.36 15.57 3.00
N ARG A 202 -3.86 15.57 1.78
CA ARG A 202 -2.63 16.27 1.40
C ARG A 202 -2.94 17.10 0.17
N GLY A 203 -2.59 18.37 0.17
CA GLY A 203 -2.82 19.20 -1.00
C GLY A 203 -2.02 20.48 -0.94
N VAL A 204 -1.94 21.17 -2.07
CA VAL A 204 -1.32 22.49 -2.14
C VAL A 204 -2.27 23.53 -1.57
N VAL A 205 -1.75 24.40 -0.70
CA VAL A 205 -2.53 25.54 -0.20
C VAL A 205 -2.67 26.57 -1.31
N VAL A 206 -3.90 26.84 -1.72
CA VAL A 206 -4.24 27.82 -2.73
C VAL A 206 -4.91 29.06 -2.12
N ARG A 207 -4.92 30.16 -2.88
CA ARG A 207 -5.65 31.37 -2.48
C ARG A 207 -7.15 31.12 -2.64
N GLY A 208 -7.87 31.00 -1.52
CA GLY A 208 -9.34 31.00 -1.53
C GLY A 208 -9.93 32.41 -1.35
N LEU A 209 -11.22 32.48 -1.05
CA LEU A 209 -12.02 33.71 -0.92
C LEU A 209 -11.60 34.64 0.24
N ARG A 210 -10.59 34.27 1.04
CA ARG A 210 -10.03 35.04 2.19
C ARG A 210 -11.03 35.51 3.27
N ARG A 211 -12.30 35.08 3.23
CA ARG A 211 -13.35 35.44 4.20
C ARG A 211 -13.01 35.14 5.66
N GLY A 212 -12.19 34.12 5.94
CA GLY A 212 -11.73 33.80 7.30
C GLY A 212 -10.92 34.90 7.98
N ARG A 213 -10.28 35.80 7.21
CA ARG A 213 -9.52 36.94 7.76
C ARG A 213 -10.42 37.95 8.47
N GLU A 214 -11.69 38.06 8.07
CA GLU A 214 -12.66 38.96 8.71
C GLU A 214 -13.12 38.42 10.08
N LEU A 215 -13.00 37.11 10.31
CA LEU A 215 -13.33 36.43 11.57
C LEU A 215 -12.11 36.18 12.48
N GLY A 216 -10.90 36.63 12.07
CA GLY A 216 -9.66 36.44 12.83
C GLY A 216 -9.05 35.03 12.75
N PHE A 217 -9.58 34.13 11.93
CA PHE A 217 -9.08 32.76 11.81
C PHE A 217 -8.30 32.57 10.50
N PRO A 218 -7.00 32.22 10.56
CA PRO A 218 -6.24 31.89 9.36
C PRO A 218 -6.81 30.61 8.72
N THR A 219 -7.21 30.70 7.45
CA THR A 219 -7.73 29.56 6.68
C THR A 219 -6.73 29.12 5.61
N ALA A 220 -6.58 27.81 5.45
CA ALA A 220 -5.85 27.19 4.34
C ALA A 220 -6.88 26.52 3.43
N ASN A 221 -6.92 26.94 2.16
CA ASN A 221 -7.78 26.31 1.15
C ASN A 221 -6.93 25.31 0.40
N LEU A 222 -7.37 24.05 0.29
CA LEU A 222 -6.66 23.01 -0.45
C LEU A 222 -7.27 22.86 -1.84
N GLU A 223 -6.44 22.63 -2.84
CA GLU A 223 -6.92 22.27 -4.17
C GLU A 223 -7.51 20.85 -4.16
N ALA A 224 -8.81 20.73 -4.47
CA ALA A 224 -9.56 19.48 -4.40
C ALA A 224 -8.93 18.35 -5.25
N ALA A 225 -8.39 18.70 -6.43
CA ALA A 225 -7.71 17.76 -7.32
C ALA A 225 -6.49 17.07 -6.67
N THR A 226 -5.88 17.71 -5.66
CA THR A 226 -4.72 17.17 -4.96
C THR A 226 -5.05 16.56 -3.61
N ALA A 227 -6.19 16.92 -3.02
CA ALA A 227 -6.55 16.65 -1.62
C ALA A 227 -6.71 15.16 -1.26
N GLY A 228 -6.89 14.27 -2.24
CA GLY A 228 -7.28 12.87 -2.03
C GLY A 228 -8.79 12.74 -1.78
N VAL A 229 -9.21 11.65 -1.13
CA VAL A 229 -10.65 11.43 -0.83
C VAL A 229 -11.11 12.36 0.28
N VAL A 230 -11.83 13.40 -0.12
CA VAL A 230 -12.44 14.38 0.77
C VAL A 230 -13.75 13.81 1.35
N PRO A 231 -13.94 13.83 2.68
CA PRO A 231 -15.23 13.50 3.29
C PRO A 231 -16.36 14.43 2.80
N PRO A 232 -17.64 14.07 2.98
CA PRO A 232 -18.78 14.91 2.64
C PRO A 232 -18.72 16.31 3.25
N ASP A 233 -19.41 17.25 2.61
CA ASP A 233 -19.55 18.61 3.08
C ASP A 233 -19.90 18.67 4.57
N GLY A 234 -19.09 19.40 5.33
CA GLY A 234 -19.23 19.47 6.78
C GLY A 234 -18.04 20.17 7.44
N VAL A 235 -18.12 20.33 8.76
CA VAL A 235 -17.06 20.88 9.59
C VAL A 235 -16.44 19.74 10.40
N TYR A 236 -15.13 19.55 10.27
CA TYR A 236 -14.39 18.49 10.94
C TYR A 236 -13.29 19.08 11.81
N ALA A 237 -13.12 18.52 13.00
CA ALA A 237 -11.96 18.79 13.84
C ALA A 237 -10.76 17.97 13.35
N GLY A 238 -9.57 18.57 13.32
CA GLY A 238 -8.37 17.90 12.84
C GLY A 238 -7.09 18.67 13.15
N TRP A 239 -6.01 18.16 12.59
CA TRP A 239 -4.67 18.73 12.74
C TRP A 239 -4.18 19.17 11.37
N LEU A 240 -3.58 20.35 11.30
CA LEU A 240 -2.87 20.83 10.11
C LEU A 240 -1.38 20.69 10.34
N VAL A 241 -0.72 19.93 9.46
CA VAL A 241 0.74 19.80 9.45
C VAL A 241 1.26 20.49 8.19
N ARG A 242 2.10 21.51 8.37
CA ARG A 242 2.81 22.14 7.26
C ARG A 242 3.95 21.22 6.85
N GLY A 243 3.99 20.80 5.58
CA GLY A 243 5.16 20.09 5.06
C GLY A 243 6.41 20.96 5.23
N GLY A 244 7.48 20.39 5.79
CA GLY A 244 8.77 21.07 5.84
C GLY A 244 9.16 21.46 4.42
N GLY A 245 9.36 22.76 4.18
CA GLY A 245 9.90 23.22 2.92
C GLY A 245 11.27 22.58 2.72
N ALA A 246 11.57 22.14 1.51
CA ALA A 246 12.96 22.12 1.11
C ALA A 246 13.43 23.58 1.19
N ASP A 247 14.14 23.92 2.26
CA ASP A 247 14.97 25.12 2.28
C ASP A 247 16.07 24.91 1.23
N GLY A 248 16.10 25.80 0.23
CA GLY A 248 17.17 25.91 -0.77
C GLY A 248 16.63 26.17 -2.18
N GLY A 249 16.83 27.32 -2.81
CA GLY A 249 17.60 28.49 -2.44
C GLY A 249 17.40 29.60 -3.48
N GLY A 250 17.72 30.81 -3.09
CA GLY A 250 17.70 31.99 -3.94
C GLY A 250 17.82 33.23 -3.08
N GLN A 251 19.05 33.70 -2.93
CA GLN A 251 19.35 35.06 -2.50
C GLN A 251 18.65 36.08 -3.41
#